data_AF-A0A8X7VIW3-F1
#
_entry.id   AF-A0A8X7VIW3-F1
#
_cell.length_a   1.000
_cell.length_b   1.000
_cell.length_c   1.000
_cell.angle_alpha   90.00
_cell.angle_beta   90.00
_cell.angle_gamma   90.00
#
_symmetry.space_group_name_H-M   'P 1'
#
loop_
_entity.id
_entity.type
_entity.pdbx_description
1 polymer ?
#
loop_
_entity_poly.entity_id
_entity_poly.type
_entity_poly.pdbx_seq_one_letter_code
_entity_poly.pdbx_strand_id
1 'polypeptide(L)' 'MANSAAKPKFILILLIGEEKNKVVLAEAGKDFVDVLCSILTLPMGTIVSLLEKHQTPQLPLLAVSKSFTKVFQT' A
#
# COMPACT_ATOMS: atom_id res chain seq x y z
N MET A 1 20.02 -9.22 -30.39
CA MET A 1 19.75 -10.31 -29.42
C MET A 1 18.76 -9.80 -28.41
N ALA A 2 17.47 -10.11 -28.56
CA ALA A 2 16.44 -9.68 -27.61
C ALA A 2 16.47 -10.65 -26.42
N ASN A 3 16.83 -10.17 -25.22
CA ASN A 3 16.58 -10.97 -24.02
C ASN A 3 15.06 -11.04 -23.84
N SER A 4 14.53 -12.25 -23.72
CA SER A 4 13.13 -12.44 -23.37
C SER A 4 13.02 -12.11 -21.88
N ALA A 5 12.64 -10.88 -21.56
CA ALA A 5 12.44 -10.43 -20.20
C ALA A 5 11.33 -11.27 -19.55
N ALA A 6 11.72 -12.30 -18.80
CA ALA A 6 10.79 -13.11 -18.04
C ALA A 6 10.03 -12.21 -17.06
N LYS A 7 8.69 -12.22 -17.14
CA LYS A 7 7.84 -11.39 -16.28
C LYS A 7 7.98 -11.88 -14.83
N PRO A 8 8.16 -10.97 -13.86
CA PRO A 8 8.21 -11.37 -12.45
C PRO A 8 6.89 -12.04 -12.06
N LYS A 9 6.98 -13.21 -11.41
CA LYS A 9 5.84 -14.01 -10.96
C LYS A 9 5.99 -14.28 -9.47
N PHE A 10 4.95 -13.94 -8.70
CA PHE A 10 4.86 -14.22 -7.27
C PHE A 10 3.85 -15.32 -7.02
N ILE A 11 4.13 -16.17 -6.04
CA ILE A 11 3.23 -17.25 -5.60
C ILE A 11 2.72 -16.87 -4.21
N LEU A 12 1.41 -16.96 -4.03
CA LEU A 12 0.71 -16.66 -2.78
C LEU A 12 -0.11 -17.88 -2.39
N ILE A 13 -0.06 -18.25 -1.12
CA ILE A 13 -0.90 -19.29 -0.54
C ILE A 13 -2.02 -18.58 0.21
N LEU A 14 -3.25 -18.94 -0.10
CA LEU A 14 -4.44 -18.29 0.42
C LEU A 14 -5.26 -19.28 1.23
N LEU A 15 -5.58 -18.93 2.46
CA LEU A 15 -6.57 -19.64 3.25
C LEU A 15 -7.91 -18.92 3.12
N ILE A 16 -8.90 -19.60 2.58
CA ILE A 16 -10.25 -19.07 2.38
C ILE A 16 -11.16 -19.66 3.45
N GLY A 17 -11.81 -18.80 4.22
CA GLY A 17 -12.89 -19.17 5.12
C GLY A 17 -14.13 -19.55 4.34
N GLU A 18 -14.59 -20.78 4.51
CA GLU A 18 -15.69 -21.39 3.76
C GLU A 18 -17.03 -20.65 3.94
N GLU A 19 -17.29 -20.14 5.15
CA GLU A 19 -18.57 -19.51 5.52
C GLU A 19 -18.90 -18.25 4.71
N LYS A 20 -17.88 -17.48 4.31
CA LYS A 20 -18.08 -16.21 3.58
C LYS A 20 -17.25 -16.10 2.30
N ASN A 21 -16.55 -17.17 1.90
CA ASN A 21 -15.55 -17.16 0.83
C ASN A 21 -14.57 -15.98 0.97
N LYS A 22 -14.15 -15.70 2.22
CA LYS A 22 -13.24 -14.61 2.53
C LYS A 22 -11.85 -15.15 2.79
N VAL A 23 -10.85 -14.45 2.29
CA VAL A 23 -9.46 -14.70 2.65
C VAL A 23 -9.28 -14.41 4.13
N VAL A 24 -8.95 -15.43 4.90
CA VAL A 24 -8.65 -15.29 6.33
C VAL A 24 -7.16 -15.17 6.60
N LEU A 25 -6.34 -15.74 5.71
CA LEU A 25 -4.88 -15.68 5.78
C LEU A 25 -4.28 -15.70 4.37
N ALA A 26 -3.19 -14.97 4.16
CA ALA A 26 -2.38 -15.03 2.96
C ALA A 26 -0.91 -15.16 3.34
N GLU A 27 -0.28 -16.25 2.94
CA GLU A 27 1.17 -16.45 3.08
C GLU A 27 1.85 -16.13 1.75
N ALA A 28 2.95 -15.37 1.82
CA ALA A 28 3.69 -14.92 0.65
C ALA A 28 5.20 -15.03 0.90
N GLY A 29 5.95 -15.22 -0.18
CA GLY A 29 7.41 -15.18 -0.13
C GLY A 29 7.95 -13.80 0.21
N LYS A 30 9.16 -13.75 0.77
CA LYS A 30 9.84 -12.53 1.22
C LYS A 30 9.87 -11.45 0.14
N ASP A 31 10.16 -11.81 -1.11
CA ASP A 31 10.27 -10.84 -2.21
C ASP A 31 8.94 -10.08 -2.47
N PHE A 32 7.80 -10.74 -2.31
CA PHE A 32 6.49 -10.10 -2.44
C PHE A 32 6.19 -9.20 -1.23
N VAL A 33 6.49 -9.69 -0.03
CA VAL A 33 6.26 -8.95 1.22
C VAL A 33 7.14 -7.71 1.27
N ASP A 34 8.40 -7.78 0.86
CA ASP A 34 9.32 -6.64 0.82
C ASP A 34 8.79 -5.54 -0.11
N VAL A 35 8.27 -5.90 -1.28
CA VAL A 35 7.62 -4.94 -2.19
C VAL A 35 6.36 -4.35 -1.57
N LEU A 36 5.48 -5.17 -0.98
CA LEU A 36 4.27 -4.70 -0.33
C LEU A 36 4.59 -3.74 0.83
N CYS A 37 5.52 -4.13 1.68
CA CYS A 37 6.02 -3.30 2.78
C CYS A 37 6.69 -2.03 2.27
N SER A 38 7.41 -2.04 1.14
CA SER A 38 7.99 -0.83 0.56
C SER A 38 6.93 0.20 0.15
N ILE A 39 5.78 -0.26 -0.33
CA ILE A 39 4.62 0.59 -0.66
C ILE A 39 3.98 1.12 0.63
N LEU A 40 3.89 0.30 1.67
CA LEU A 40 3.32 0.70 2.96
C LEU A 40 4.27 1.58 3.79
N THR A 41 5.58 1.51 3.53
CA THR A 41 6.62 2.29 4.21
C THR A 41 6.76 3.70 3.62
N LEU A 42 5.99 4.03 2.57
CA LEU A 42 5.99 5.37 2.00
C LEU A 42 5.66 6.41 3.10
N PRO A 43 6.54 7.39 3.34
CA PRO A 43 6.27 8.42 4.33
C PRO A 43 5.02 9.19 3.90
N MET A 44 4.16 9.53 4.85
CA MET A 44 2.87 10.17 4.60
C MET A 44 2.95 11.40 3.67
N GLY A 45 4.06 12.16 3.71
CA GLY A 45 4.29 13.29 2.81
C GLY A 45 4.42 12.91 1.33
N THR A 46 4.96 11.73 1.02
CA THR A 46 5.04 11.20 -0.35
C THR A 46 3.68 10.72 -0.84
N ILE A 47 2.89 10.09 0.03
CA ILE A 47 1.53 9.63 -0.31
C ILE A 47 0.64 10.83 -0.68
N VAL A 48 0.65 11.89 0.14
CA VAL A 48 -0.10 13.12 -0.12
C VAL A 48 0.34 13.79 -1.44
N SER A 49 1.65 13.93 -1.66
CA SER A 49 2.17 14.53 -2.91
C SER A 49 1.84 13.70 -4.16
N LEU A 50 1.80 12.37 -4.05
CA LEU A 50 1.40 11.48 -5.14
C LEU A 50 -0.12 11.53 -5.40
N LEU A 51 -0.94 11.60 -4.35
CA LEU A 51 -2.39 11.73 -4.47
C LEU A 51 -2.79 13.07 -5.10
N GLU A 52 -2.13 14.16 -4.72
CA GLU A 52 -2.31 15.48 -5.36
C GLU A 52 -1.93 15.47 -6.85
N LYS A 53 -0.96 14.63 -7.24
CA LYS A 53 -0.58 14.45 -8.65
C LYS A 53 -1.63 13.67 -9.46
N HIS A 54 -2.47 12.86 -8.82
CA HIS A 54 -3.44 11.98 -9.49
C HIS A 54 -4.90 12.41 -9.29
N GLN A 55 -5.20 13.27 -8.32
CA GLN A 55 -6.53 13.85 -8.10
C GLN A 55 -6.40 15.33 -7.70
N THR A 56 -6.88 16.22 -8.55
CA THR A 56 -7.28 17.57 -8.14
C THR A 56 -8.70 17.82 -8.66
N PRO A 57 -9.60 18.47 -7.88
CA PRO A 57 -9.31 19.72 -7.19
C PRO A 57 -9.58 19.72 -5.68
N GLN A 58 -8.53 20.10 -4.94
CA GLN A 58 -8.52 20.91 -3.72
C GLN A 58 -9.14 20.30 -2.45
N LEU A 59 -8.28 19.72 -1.62
CA LEU A 59 -8.48 19.67 -0.17
C LEU A 59 -7.39 20.51 0.48
N PRO A 60 -7.72 21.60 1.19
CA PRO A 60 -6.73 22.42 1.87
C PRO A 60 -5.98 21.59 2.93
N LEU A 61 -4.70 21.28 2.66
CA LEU A 61 -3.75 20.58 3.53
C LEU A 61 -3.68 21.11 4.97
N LEU A 62 -4.11 22.34 5.17
CA LEU A 62 -4.18 23.00 6.47
C LEU A 62 -5.23 22.38 7.41
N ALA A 63 -6.25 21.69 6.89
CA ALA A 63 -7.26 21.01 7.71
C ALA A 63 -6.79 19.64 8.21
N VAL A 64 -6.04 18.89 7.38
CA VAL A 64 -5.58 17.54 7.71
C VAL A 64 -4.45 17.57 8.73
N SER A 65 -3.47 18.47 8.55
CA SER A 65 -2.32 18.59 9.47
C SER A 65 -2.73 18.88 10.92
N LYS A 66 -3.78 19.69 11.14
CA LYS A 66 -4.28 20.01 12.48
C LYS A 66 -4.93 18.83 13.20
N SER A 67 -5.47 17.85 12.48
CA SER A 67 -6.09 16.67 13.08
C SER A 67 -5.04 15.68 13.62
N PHE A 68 -3.88 15.58 12.95
CA PHE A 68 -2.84 14.64 13.32
C PHE A 68 -1.99 15.09 14.53
N THR A 69 -1.77 16.40 14.71
CA THR A 69 -1.00 16.88 15.88
C THR A 69 -1.75 16.66 17.19
N LYS A 70 -3.09 16.56 17.17
CA LYS A 70 -3.90 16.29 18.37
C LYS A 70 -3.90 14.81 18.77
N VAL A 71 -3.56 13.89 17.87
CA VAL A 71 -3.50 12.44 18.13
C VAL A 71 -2.20 12.02 18.81
N PHE A 72 -1.10 12.76 18.61
CA PHE A 72 0.21 12.44 19.17
C PHE A 72 0.57 13.22 20.46
N GLN A 73 -0.38 13.94 21.05
CA GLN A 73 -0.18 14.74 22.27
C GLN A 73 -1.29 14.52 23.32
N THR A 74 -1.69 13.27 23.56
CA THR A 74 -2.39 12.87 24.80
C THR A 74 -1.76 11.61 25.36
#